data_AF-A0A925LUK4-F1
#
_entry.id   AF-A0A925LUK4-F1
#
_cell.length_a   1.000
_cell.length_b   1.000
_cell.length_c   1.000
_cell.angle_alpha   90.00
_cell.angle_beta   90.00
_cell.angle_gamma   90.00
#
_symmetry.space_group_name_H-M   'P 1'
#
loop_
_entity.id
_entity.type
_entity.pdbx_description
1 polymer ?
#
loop_
_entity_poly.entity_id
_entity_poly.type
_entity_poly.pdbx_seq_one_letter_code
_entity_poly.pdbx_strand_id
1 'polypeptide(L)'
;GWKMHAVVETRSRWKLGLDLTDRDGLQSHLPPDSEFDSSIEADFAEKWGDEVRDGWTLEREAEVLHSGQKTFVPDFAFRHNDGRTVLLEIIGFWTPEYIEARLKTLEVFRETPILLAIHESTSHHFAAGTTAANIVTYKTVLLLKPVLEALASFR
;
A
#
# COMPACT_ATOMS: atom_id res chain seq x y z
N GLY A 1 7.79 24.18 8.53
CA GLY A 1 7.80 24.51 7.09
C GLY A 1 8.15 23.27 6.31
N TRP A 2 7.53 23.08 5.16
CA TRP A 2 7.83 22.00 4.22
C TRP A 2 8.80 22.50 3.14
N LYS A 3 9.53 21.57 2.52
CA LYS A 3 10.36 21.81 1.32
C LYS A 3 10.19 20.63 0.38
N MET A 4 10.14 20.89 -0.91
CA MET A 4 10.03 19.89 -1.96
C MET A 4 10.99 20.24 -3.09
N HIS A 5 11.64 19.21 -3.64
CA HIS A 5 12.48 19.32 -4.83
C HIS A 5 12.01 18.29 -5.85
N ALA A 6 11.78 18.71 -7.09
CA ALA A 6 11.46 17.83 -8.20
C ALA A 6 12.38 18.10 -9.38
N VAL A 7 12.74 17.05 -10.12
CA VAL A 7 13.42 17.16 -11.42
C VAL A 7 12.39 16.90 -12.51
N VAL A 8 12.10 17.92 -13.31
CA VAL A 8 11.12 17.87 -14.40
C VAL A 8 11.85 17.71 -15.73
N GLU A 9 11.53 16.65 -16.47
CA GLU A 9 12.02 16.45 -17.84
C GLU A 9 11.01 16.99 -18.85
N THR A 10 11.45 17.92 -19.70
CA THR A 10 10.60 18.52 -20.72
C THR A 10 10.56 17.70 -22.01
N ARG A 11 9.62 18.00 -22.91
CA ARG A 11 9.56 17.37 -24.26
C ARG A 11 10.84 17.55 -25.08
N SER A 12 11.63 18.59 -24.80
CA SER A 12 12.94 18.82 -25.43
C SER A 12 14.08 18.07 -24.72
N ARG A 13 13.78 17.17 -23.78
CA ARG A 13 14.74 16.43 -22.92
C ARG A 13 15.58 17.32 -22.00
N TRP A 14 15.12 18.53 -21.71
CA TRP A 14 15.79 19.38 -20.74
C TRP A 14 15.36 18.96 -19.34
N LYS A 15 16.32 18.88 -18.42
CA LYS A 15 16.05 18.61 -17.00
C LYS A 15 16.06 19.93 -16.25
N LEU A 16 14.94 20.27 -15.62
CA LEU A 16 14.76 21.47 -14.80
C LEU A 16 14.55 21.05 -13.34
N GLY A 17 15.13 21.79 -12.40
CA GLY A 17 14.80 21.66 -10.98
C GLY A 17 13.62 22.56 -10.64
N LEU A 18 12.65 22.03 -9.90
CA LEU A 18 11.56 22.76 -9.29
C LEU A 18 11.68 22.63 -7.76
N ASP A 19 12.07 23.72 -7.12
CA ASP A 19 12.18 23.83 -5.67
C ASP A 19 11.00 24.64 -5.14
N LEU A 20 10.31 24.08 -4.15
CA LEU A 20 9.15 24.69 -3.50
C LEU A 20 9.27 24.57 -1.98
N THR A 21 8.67 25.53 -1.28
CA THR A 21 8.69 25.71 0.16
C THR A 21 7.35 26.23 0.68
N ASP A 22 7.16 26.16 2.00
CA ASP A 22 6.00 26.74 2.69
C ASP A 22 5.85 28.27 2.51
N ARG A 23 6.82 28.94 1.88
CA ARG A 23 6.82 30.38 1.61
C ARG A 23 6.33 30.76 0.22
N ASP A 24 6.13 29.79 -0.67
CA ASP A 24 5.73 30.03 -2.06
C ASP A 24 4.24 30.34 -2.22
N GLY A 25 3.50 30.44 -1.11
CA GLY A 25 2.10 30.91 -1.10
C GLY A 25 1.10 29.96 -1.77
N LEU A 26 1.47 28.69 -1.94
CA LEU A 26 0.59 27.68 -2.52
C LEU A 26 -0.62 27.45 -1.62
N GLN A 27 -1.81 27.54 -2.19
CA GLN A 27 -3.07 27.23 -1.54
C GLN A 27 -3.76 26.10 -2.29
N SER A 28 -4.16 25.06 -1.58
CA SER A 28 -4.95 23.99 -2.18
C SER A 28 -6.39 24.47 -2.39
N HIS A 29 -6.91 24.26 -3.59
CA HIS A 29 -8.35 24.39 -3.88
C HIS A 29 -9.07 23.05 -3.74
N LEU A 30 -8.35 21.98 -3.39
CA LEU A 30 -8.92 20.66 -3.16
C LEU A 30 -9.54 20.62 -1.75
N PRO A 31 -10.58 19.80 -1.54
CA PRO A 31 -11.09 19.51 -0.22
C PRO A 31 -9.97 18.95 0.69
N PRO A 32 -10.16 18.99 2.02
CA PRO A 32 -9.26 18.33 2.96
C PRO A 32 -9.01 16.88 2.54
N ASP A 33 -7.81 16.40 2.84
CA ASP A 33 -7.40 15.03 2.51
C ASP A 33 -8.44 14.02 3.05
N SER A 34 -8.82 13.06 2.20
CA SER A 34 -9.66 11.95 2.62
C SER A 34 -8.89 11.02 3.56
N GLU A 35 -9.60 10.30 4.42
CA GLU A 35 -8.98 9.30 5.31
C GLU A 35 -8.29 8.15 4.57
N PHE A 36 -8.57 7.99 3.27
CA PHE A 36 -8.02 6.97 2.39
C PHE A 36 -7.36 7.61 1.17
N ASP A 37 -6.28 7.00 0.69
CA ASP A 37 -5.55 7.46 -0.49
C ASP A 37 -6.21 6.96 -1.79
N SER A 38 -7.09 5.95 -1.69
CA SER A 38 -7.88 5.46 -2.81
C SER A 38 -9.32 5.07 -2.43
N SER A 39 -10.22 5.09 -3.43
CA SER A 39 -11.58 4.58 -3.27
C SER A 39 -11.62 3.09 -2.98
N ILE A 40 -10.57 2.33 -3.36
CA ILE A 40 -10.50 0.89 -3.10
C ILE A 40 -10.27 0.62 -1.63
N GLU A 41 -9.38 1.36 -0.99
CA GLU A 41 -9.15 1.29 0.46
C GLU A 41 -10.42 1.69 1.23
N ALA A 42 -11.04 2.80 0.86
CA ALA A 42 -12.28 3.26 1.48
C ALA A 42 -13.40 2.23 1.38
N ASP A 43 -13.66 1.73 0.16
CA ASP A 43 -14.66 0.70 -0.10
C ASP A 43 -14.37 -0.61 0.66
N PHE A 44 -13.09 -0.99 0.78
CA PHE A 44 -12.69 -2.20 1.48
C PHE A 44 -12.89 -2.06 2.99
N ALA A 45 -12.47 -0.93 3.57
CA ALA A 45 -12.66 -0.61 4.97
C ALA A 45 -14.15 -0.54 5.33
N GLU A 46 -14.97 0.12 4.49
CA GLU A 46 -16.43 0.19 4.69
C GLU A 46 -17.07 -1.20 4.63
N LYS A 47 -16.68 -2.03 3.66
CA LYS A 47 -17.19 -3.41 3.55
C LYS A 47 -16.78 -4.28 4.72
N TRP A 48 -15.60 -4.05 5.29
CA TRP A 48 -15.19 -4.73 6.51
C TRP A 48 -15.97 -4.20 7.73
N GLY A 49 -16.02 -2.89 7.97
CA GLY A 49 -16.71 -2.31 9.13
C GLY A 49 -16.17 -2.84 10.47
N ASP A 50 -17.00 -2.84 11.52
CA ASP A 50 -16.58 -3.18 12.89
C ASP A 50 -16.71 -4.67 13.26
N GLU A 51 -17.09 -5.52 12.30
CA GLU A 51 -17.34 -6.94 12.55
C GLU A 51 -16.03 -7.75 12.63
N VAL A 52 -15.98 -8.67 13.58
CA VAL A 52 -14.93 -9.70 13.66
C VAL A 52 -15.25 -10.82 12.67
N ARG A 53 -14.33 -11.12 11.76
CA ARG A 53 -14.49 -12.18 10.73
C ARG A 53 -13.42 -13.23 10.87
N ASP A 54 -13.82 -14.47 11.15
CA ASP A 54 -12.90 -15.59 11.39
C ASP A 54 -11.80 -15.25 12.43
N GLY A 55 -12.17 -14.48 13.45
CA GLY A 55 -11.27 -14.00 14.49
C GLY A 55 -10.42 -12.79 14.13
N TRP A 56 -10.51 -12.27 12.90
CA TRP A 56 -9.79 -11.08 12.43
C TRP A 56 -10.61 -9.81 12.58
N THR A 57 -9.91 -8.75 12.98
CA THR A 57 -10.36 -7.35 12.95
C THR A 57 -9.46 -6.55 12.02
N LEU A 58 -9.96 -5.45 11.46
CA LEU A 58 -9.23 -4.58 10.55
C LEU A 58 -8.94 -3.24 11.24
N GLU A 59 -7.67 -2.85 11.28
CA GLU A 59 -7.22 -1.56 11.79
C GLU A 59 -6.64 -0.73 10.64
N ARG A 60 -7.05 0.54 10.55
CA ARG A 60 -6.48 1.55 9.66
C ARG A 60 -5.21 2.14 10.30
N GLU A 61 -4.30 2.64 9.48
CA GLU A 61 -3.01 3.22 9.91
C GLU A 61 -2.13 2.18 10.62
N ALA A 62 -1.75 1.16 9.85
CA ALA A 62 -0.96 0.05 10.35
C ALA A 62 0.41 0.48 10.90
N GLU A 63 0.99 -0.41 11.70
CA GLU A 63 2.32 -0.25 12.27
C GLU A 63 3.36 0.08 11.20
N VAL A 64 4.04 1.22 11.36
CA VAL A 64 5.13 1.63 10.48
C VAL A 64 6.32 0.71 10.72
N LEU A 65 6.60 -0.17 9.75
CA LEU A 65 7.78 -1.01 9.81
C LEU A 65 9.01 -0.21 9.42
N HIS A 66 10.08 -0.35 10.19
CA HIS A 66 11.37 0.26 9.88
C HIS A 66 12.50 -0.76 9.96
N SER A 67 13.39 -0.74 8.98
CA SER A 67 14.61 -1.55 8.96
C SER A 67 15.74 -0.74 8.33
N GLY A 68 16.69 -0.30 9.17
CA GLY A 68 17.74 0.63 8.77
C GLY A 68 17.17 1.94 8.23
N GLN A 69 17.41 2.24 6.95
CA GLN A 69 16.89 3.42 6.26
C GLN A 69 15.61 3.14 5.45
N LYS A 70 15.10 1.91 5.49
CA LYS A 70 13.88 1.50 4.77
C LYS A 70 12.70 1.57 5.72
N THR A 71 11.61 2.17 5.23
CA THR A 71 10.33 2.24 5.93
C THR A 71 9.27 1.62 5.03
N PHE A 72 8.36 0.86 5.63
CA PHE A 72 7.19 0.31 4.97
C PHE A 72 5.96 0.67 5.80
N VAL A 73 5.05 1.42 5.18
CA VAL A 73 3.77 1.82 5.76
C VAL A 73 2.70 1.04 5.01
N PRO A 74 2.00 0.11 5.66
CA PRO A 74 0.86 -0.60 5.08
C PRO A 74 -0.43 0.22 5.21
N ASP A 75 -1.39 -0.04 4.33
CA ASP A 75 -2.72 0.60 4.38
C ASP A 75 -3.53 0.11 5.59
N PHE A 76 -3.47 -1.20 5.88
CA PHE A 76 -4.22 -1.80 6.99
C PHE A 76 -3.43 -2.87 7.74
N ALA A 77 -3.86 -3.17 8.96
CA ALA A 77 -3.42 -4.30 9.75
C ALA A 77 -4.62 -5.19 10.13
N PHE A 78 -4.52 -6.48 9.86
CA PHE A 78 -5.42 -7.47 10.39
C PHE A 78 -4.92 -7.94 11.76
N ARG A 79 -5.74 -7.84 12.80
CA ARG A 79 -5.46 -8.39 14.14
C ARG A 79 -6.33 -9.59 14.40
N HIS A 80 -5.72 -10.74 14.66
CA HIS A 80 -6.45 -11.94 15.04
C HIS A 80 -6.55 -12.05 16.57
N ASN A 81 -7.64 -12.64 17.05
CA ASN A 81 -7.91 -12.86 18.47
C ASN A 81 -6.85 -13.72 19.20
N ASP A 82 -6.01 -14.46 18.48
CA ASP A 82 -4.89 -15.23 19.06
C ASP A 82 -3.54 -14.49 19.07
N GLY A 83 -3.54 -13.20 18.69
CA GLY A 83 -2.36 -12.33 18.69
C GLY A 83 -1.61 -12.27 17.36
N ARG A 84 -2.00 -13.03 16.33
CA ARG A 84 -1.41 -12.90 14.99
C ARG A 84 -1.75 -11.53 14.38
N THR A 85 -0.79 -10.99 13.63
CA THR A 85 -0.96 -9.76 12.86
C THR A 85 -0.52 -10.00 11.42
N VAL A 86 -1.36 -9.58 10.46
CA VAL A 86 -1.04 -9.61 9.03
C VAL A 86 -1.27 -8.22 8.46
N LEU A 87 -0.27 -7.66 7.79
CA LEU A 87 -0.36 -6.32 7.20
C LEU A 87 -0.93 -6.42 5.78
N LEU A 88 -1.77 -5.47 5.38
CA LEU A 88 -2.32 -5.39 4.04
C LEU A 88 -1.77 -4.16 3.32
N GLU A 89 -1.33 -4.37 2.10
CA GLU A 89 -0.99 -3.32 1.14
C GLU A 89 -1.84 -3.47 -0.12
N ILE A 90 -2.53 -2.41 -0.52
CA ILE A 90 -3.36 -2.31 -1.71
C ILE A 90 -2.61 -1.51 -2.79
N ILE A 91 -2.15 -2.21 -3.83
CA ILE A 91 -1.40 -1.60 -4.93
C ILE A 91 -2.36 -1.23 -6.07
N GLY A 92 -2.81 0.03 -6.07
CA GLY A 92 -3.72 0.59 -7.09
C GLY A 92 -3.06 1.13 -8.34
N PHE A 93 -1.98 1.90 -8.20
CA PHE A 93 -1.21 2.44 -9.33
C PHE A 93 0.18 1.82 -9.37
N TRP A 94 0.65 1.54 -10.57
CA TRP A 94 1.91 0.84 -10.76
C TRP A 94 2.68 1.35 -11.98
N THR A 95 4.00 1.37 -11.83
CA THR A 95 4.95 1.32 -12.94
C THR A 95 5.91 0.17 -12.67
N PRO A 96 6.62 -0.35 -13.69
CA PRO A 96 7.63 -1.39 -13.47
C PRO A 96 8.66 -1.01 -12.39
N GLU A 97 9.13 0.25 -12.40
CA GLU A 97 10.11 0.76 -11.44
C GLU A 97 9.55 0.83 -10.02
N TYR A 98 8.28 1.22 -9.88
CA TYR A 98 7.57 1.21 -8.60
C TYR A 98 7.50 -0.21 -8.02
N ILE A 99 7.11 -1.19 -8.85
CA ILE A 99 7.00 -2.58 -8.42
C ILE A 99 8.38 -3.11 -8.00
N GLU A 100 9.44 -2.87 -8.78
CA GLU A 100 10.79 -3.29 -8.42
C GLU A 100 11.25 -2.67 -7.09
N ALA A 101 10.98 -1.38 -6.87
CA ALA A 101 11.31 -0.71 -5.62
C ALA A 101 10.52 -1.29 -4.45
N ARG A 102 9.23 -1.58 -4.64
CA ARG A 102 8.36 -2.19 -3.62
C ARG A 102 8.82 -3.60 -3.28
N LEU A 103 9.13 -4.44 -4.28
CA LEU A 103 9.67 -5.79 -4.08
C LEU A 103 10.98 -5.79 -3.29
N LYS A 104 11.89 -4.84 -3.56
CA LYS A 104 13.12 -4.67 -2.76
C LYS A 104 12.83 -4.30 -1.30
N THR A 105 11.81 -3.49 -1.05
CA THR A 105 11.38 -3.16 0.32
C THR A 105 10.74 -4.38 0.99
N LEU A 106 9.90 -5.13 0.28
CA LEU A 106 9.26 -6.34 0.80
C LEU A 106 10.28 -7.44 1.15
N GLU A 107 11.37 -7.59 0.40
CA GLU A 107 12.45 -8.53 0.75
C GLU A 107 13.12 -8.16 2.08
N VAL A 108 13.22 -6.87 2.42
CA VAL A 108 13.73 -6.42 3.72
C VAL A 108 12.79 -6.81 4.86
N PHE A 109 11.49 -6.92 4.61
CA PHE A 109 10.45 -7.27 5.57
C PHE A 109 9.88 -8.69 5.34
N ARG A 110 10.64 -9.59 4.71
CA ARG A 110 10.21 -10.95 4.34
C ARG A 110 9.76 -11.83 5.53
N GLU A 111 10.19 -11.49 6.73
CA GLU A 111 9.81 -12.20 7.97
C GLU A 111 8.50 -11.65 8.57
N THR A 112 8.01 -10.52 8.06
CA THR A 112 6.75 -9.93 8.48
C THR A 112 5.61 -10.50 7.64
N PRO A 113 4.49 -10.94 8.26
CA PRO A 113 3.31 -11.39 7.52
C PRO A 113 2.67 -10.22 6.75
N ILE A 114 2.89 -10.17 5.44
CA ILE A 114 2.34 -9.14 4.55
C ILE A 114 1.51 -9.80 3.45
N LEU A 115 0.25 -9.36 3.34
CA LEU A 115 -0.69 -9.68 2.27
C LEU A 115 -0.70 -8.51 1.27
N LEU A 116 -0.47 -8.83 -0.01
CA LEU A 116 -0.55 -7.84 -1.08
C LEU A 116 -1.87 -7.99 -1.83
N ALA A 117 -2.65 -6.92 -1.90
CA ALA A 117 -3.77 -6.81 -2.81
C ALA A 117 -3.32 -6.04 -4.06
N ILE A 118 -3.31 -6.68 -5.23
CA ILE A 118 -2.81 -6.06 -6.46
C ILE A 118 -3.87 -6.07 -7.57
N HIS A 119 -3.87 -5.04 -8.41
CA HIS A 119 -4.73 -5.05 -9.58
C HIS A 119 -4.34 -6.18 -10.55
N GLU A 120 -5.30 -6.92 -11.11
CA GLU A 120 -5.03 -8.14 -11.89
C GLU A 120 -4.06 -7.94 -13.07
N SER A 121 -4.09 -6.76 -13.70
CA SER A 121 -3.21 -6.43 -14.84
C SER A 121 -1.74 -6.35 -14.45
N THR A 122 -1.45 -6.27 -13.15
CA THR A 122 -0.10 -6.15 -12.58
C THR A 122 0.46 -7.48 -12.11
N SER A 123 -0.39 -8.50 -12.00
CA SER A 123 -0.05 -9.79 -11.40
C SER A 123 1.19 -10.44 -12.00
N HIS A 124 1.41 -10.27 -13.30
CA HIS A 124 2.57 -10.79 -14.00
C HIS A 124 3.91 -10.24 -13.49
N HIS A 125 3.94 -9.00 -12.99
CA HIS A 125 5.16 -8.40 -12.44
C HIS A 125 5.54 -8.99 -11.08
N PHE A 126 4.55 -9.47 -10.32
CA PHE A 126 4.77 -10.08 -8.99
C PHE A 126 4.99 -11.61 -9.07
N ALA A 127 4.53 -12.25 -10.15
CA ALA A 127 4.66 -13.69 -10.39
C ALA A 127 6.10 -14.19 -10.59
N ALA A 128 7.02 -13.30 -11.00
CA ALA A 128 8.40 -13.69 -11.34
C ALA A 128 9.38 -13.65 -10.16
N GLY A 129 9.01 -13.06 -9.02
CA GLY A 129 9.98 -12.75 -7.96
C GLY A 129 9.54 -12.99 -6.53
N THR A 130 8.30 -13.41 -6.28
CA THR A 130 7.75 -13.42 -4.91
C THR A 130 7.37 -14.82 -4.48
N THR A 131 8.32 -15.56 -3.94
CA THR A 131 8.09 -16.90 -3.35
C THR A 131 7.51 -16.81 -1.92
N ALA A 132 7.26 -15.60 -1.39
CA ALA A 132 6.99 -15.40 0.05
C ALA A 132 5.83 -14.45 0.42
N ALA A 133 5.15 -13.79 -0.51
CA ALA A 133 3.99 -12.95 -0.19
C ALA A 133 2.70 -13.64 -0.64
N ASN A 134 1.73 -13.77 0.26
CA ASN A 134 0.37 -14.10 -0.13
C ASN A 134 -0.16 -12.92 -0.95
N ILE A 135 -0.55 -13.17 -2.20
CA ILE A 135 -1.07 -12.16 -3.12
C ILE A 135 -2.54 -12.46 -3.39
N VAL A 136 -3.38 -11.43 -3.24
CA VAL A 136 -4.77 -11.42 -3.69
C VAL A 136 -4.89 -10.44 -4.84
N THR A 137 -5.62 -10.82 -5.89
CA THR A 137 -5.84 -9.93 -7.03
C THR A 137 -7.23 -9.30 -6.99
N TYR A 138 -7.36 -8.10 -7.54
CA TYR A 138 -8.64 -7.42 -7.73
C TYR A 138 -8.74 -6.73 -9.09
N LYS A 139 -9.97 -6.45 -9.53
CA LYS A 139 -10.27 -5.67 -10.74
C LYS A 139 -10.70 -4.25 -10.38
N THR A 140 -11.93 -4.15 -9.91
CA THR A 140 -12.56 -2.88 -9.51
C THR A 140 -12.82 -2.80 -8.02
N VAL A 141 -12.91 -3.94 -7.35
CA VAL A 141 -13.22 -4.05 -5.92
C VAL A 141 -12.38 -5.17 -5.33
N LEU A 142 -11.77 -4.91 -4.17
CA LEU A 142 -11.15 -5.94 -3.35
C LEU A 142 -12.23 -6.68 -2.56
N LEU A 143 -12.40 -7.98 -2.84
CA LEU A 143 -13.43 -8.80 -2.22
C LEU A 143 -12.94 -9.36 -0.88
N LEU A 144 -13.84 -9.40 0.12
CA LEU A 144 -13.52 -9.94 1.46
C LEU A 144 -13.16 -11.43 1.41
N LYS A 145 -13.87 -12.22 0.62
CA LYS A 145 -13.71 -13.68 0.59
C LYS A 145 -12.27 -14.12 0.21
N PRO A 146 -11.68 -13.67 -0.91
CA PRO A 146 -10.28 -13.98 -1.22
C PRO A 146 -9.28 -13.52 -0.15
N VAL A 147 -9.56 -12.39 0.51
CA VAL A 147 -8.71 -11.88 1.60
C VAL A 147 -8.79 -12.81 2.83
N LEU A 148 -9.99 -13.21 3.25
CA LEU A 148 -10.16 -14.16 4.36
C LEU A 148 -9.54 -15.53 4.06
N GLU A 149 -9.70 -16.03 2.83
CA GLU A 149 -9.04 -17.26 2.38
C GLU A 149 -7.50 -17.15 2.44
N ALA A 150 -6.95 -15.98 2.06
CA ALA A 150 -5.52 -15.72 2.19
C ALA A 150 -5.08 -15.61 3.66
N LEU A 151 -5.86 -14.96 4.53
CA LEU A 151 -5.57 -14.85 5.96
C LEU A 151 -5.53 -16.21 6.65
N ALA A 152 -6.36 -17.17 6.22
CA ALA A 152 -6.35 -18.54 6.74
C ALA A 152 -5.05 -19.31 6.45
N SER A 153 -4.23 -18.86 5.48
CA SER A 153 -2.95 -19.50 5.14
C SER A 153 -1.79 -19.02 6.03
N PHE A 154 -1.92 -17.86 6.67
CA PHE A 154 -0.95 -17.33 7.62
C PHE A 154 -1.11 -18.07 8.96
N ARG A 155 -0.32 -19.14 9.14
CA ARG A 155 -0.25 -19.91 10.38
C ARG A 155 0.63 -19.26 11.43
#